data_AF-G9MSM2-F1
#
_entry.id   AF-G9MSM2-F1
#
_cell.length_a   1.000
_cell.length_b   1.000
_cell.length_c   1.000
_cell.angle_alpha   90.00
_cell.angle_beta   90.00
_cell.angle_gamma   90.00
#
_symmetry.space_group_name_H-M   'P 1'
#
loop_
_entity.id
_entity.type
_entity.pdbx_description
1 polymer ?
#
loop_
_entity_poly.entity_id
_entity_poly.type
_entity_poly.pdbx_seq_one_letter_code
_entity_poly.pdbx_strand_id
1 'polypeptide(L)'
;DIMNATVLHVPTLDMAVTGDVVYGNCFQMFETNATALQDLWVTAIPKVKALAPKIVVPSHMHEDERFEPSHLQETEQYIVNWRKSKERLRTWQQLEAAMKRR
;
A
#
# COMPACT_ATOMS: atom_id res chain seq x y z
N ASP A 1 0.63 -2.36 11.04
CA ASP A 1 1.65 -1.65 11.85
C ASP A 1 2.57 -0.95 10.87
N ILE A 2 2.55 0.39 10.82
CA ILE A 2 3.33 1.15 9.81
C ILE A 2 4.61 1.75 10.44
N MET A 3 4.68 1.85 11.77
CA MET A 3 5.69 2.65 12.47
C MET A 3 7.10 2.03 12.42
N ASN A 4 7.26 0.74 12.08
CA ASN A 4 8.55 0.07 11.96
C ASN A 4 8.58 -0.97 10.82
N ALA A 5 8.19 -0.57 9.61
CA ALA A 5 8.17 -1.50 8.48
C ALA A 5 9.59 -1.84 7.97
N THR A 6 9.84 -3.12 7.69
CA THR A 6 11.09 -3.61 7.10
C THR A 6 10.79 -4.23 5.73
N VAL A 7 11.61 -3.89 4.73
CA VAL A 7 11.56 -4.49 3.39
C VAL A 7 12.80 -5.36 3.21
N LEU A 8 12.61 -6.63 2.83
CA LEU A 8 13.68 -7.55 2.49
C LEU A 8 13.84 -7.60 0.97
N HIS A 9 14.97 -7.11 0.46
CA HIS A 9 15.31 -7.18 -0.96
C HIS A 9 16.27 -8.34 -1.23
N VAL A 10 15.95 -9.15 -2.24
CA VAL A 10 16.76 -10.30 -2.68
C VAL A 10 17.13 -10.10 -4.16
N PRO A 11 18.28 -9.44 -4.45
CA PRO A 11 18.64 -9.07 -5.82
C PRO A 11 18.78 -10.26 -6.77
N THR A 12 19.28 -11.40 -6.30
CA THR A 12 19.47 -12.60 -7.13
C THR A 12 18.16 -13.22 -7.63
N LEU A 13 17.03 -12.84 -7.04
CA LEU A 13 15.68 -13.25 -7.43
C LEU A 13 14.87 -12.11 -8.06
N ASP A 14 15.46 -10.92 -8.24
CA ASP A 14 14.73 -9.70 -8.59
C ASP A 14 13.49 -9.49 -7.69
N MET A 15 13.58 -9.76 -6.38
CA MET A 15 12.43 -9.88 -5.49
C MET A 15 12.50 -8.95 -4.28
N ALA A 16 11.35 -8.40 -3.86
CA ALA A 16 11.19 -7.72 -2.58
C ALA A 16 10.01 -8.28 -1.77
N VAL A 17 10.25 -8.61 -0.49
CA VAL A 17 9.20 -8.88 0.51
C VAL A 17 8.98 -7.59 1.29
N THR A 18 7.76 -7.08 1.25
CA THR A 18 7.52 -5.65 1.51
C THR A 18 6.83 -5.34 2.83
N GLY A 19 6.33 -6.36 3.54
CA GLY A 19 5.55 -6.16 4.76
C GLY A 19 4.36 -5.22 4.52
N ASP A 20 4.02 -4.40 5.52
CA ASP A 20 2.91 -3.44 5.42
C ASP A 20 3.22 -2.23 4.53
N VAL A 21 4.41 -2.15 3.91
CA VAL A 21 4.71 -1.06 2.95
C VAL A 21 3.88 -1.23 1.67
N VAL A 22 3.58 -2.47 1.26
CA VAL A 22 2.83 -2.76 0.03
C VAL A 22 1.75 -3.80 0.30
N TYR A 23 0.57 -3.53 -0.24
CA TYR A 23 -0.60 -4.41 -0.20
C TYR A 23 -0.95 -4.83 -1.63
N GLY A 24 -1.54 -6.02 -1.75
CA GLY A 24 -2.27 -6.43 -2.95
C GLY A 24 -3.61 -5.68 -3.08
N ASN A 25 -4.52 -6.22 -3.88
CA ASN A 25 -5.81 -5.62 -4.18
C ASN A 25 -6.84 -5.78 -3.04
N CYS A 26 -6.48 -5.39 -1.82
CA CYS A 26 -7.35 -5.39 -0.66
C CYS A 26 -7.41 -4.02 0.03
N PHE A 27 -8.26 -3.89 1.05
CA PHE A 27 -8.35 -2.68 1.86
C PHE A 27 -7.23 -2.62 2.87
N GLN A 28 -6.40 -1.57 2.79
CA GLN A 28 -5.27 -1.40 3.68
C GLN A 28 -5.70 -0.95 5.07
N MET A 29 -5.07 -1.50 6.10
CA MET A 29 -5.29 -1.06 7.48
C MET A 29 -4.46 0.18 7.78
N PHE A 30 -5.13 1.31 7.96
CA PHE A 30 -4.50 2.51 8.53
C PHE A 30 -4.59 2.42 10.06
N GLU A 31 -3.56 1.84 10.69
CA GLU A 31 -3.43 1.71 12.16
C GLU A 31 -3.76 3.01 12.90
N THR A 32 -3.39 4.14 12.30
CA THR A 32 -3.80 5.46 12.74
C THR A 32 -4.11 6.36 11.55
N ASN A 33 -5.05 7.27 11.79
CA ASN A 33 -5.52 8.23 10.82
C ASN A 33 -4.66 9.51 10.76
N ALA A 34 -3.49 9.50 11.41
CA ALA A 34 -2.54 10.60 11.44
C ALA A 34 -1.90 10.84 10.06
N THR A 35 -2.00 12.08 9.56
CA THR A 35 -1.47 12.48 8.25
C THR A 35 0.02 12.19 8.11
N ALA A 36 0.81 12.46 9.15
CA ALA A 36 2.26 12.26 9.15
C ALA A 36 2.66 10.80 8.88
N LEU A 37 1.91 9.82 9.40
CA LEU A 37 2.23 8.41 9.17
C LEU A 37 1.87 7.93 7.78
N GLN A 38 0.79 8.48 7.23
CA GLN A 38 0.45 8.25 5.84
C GLN A 38 1.49 8.90 4.89
N ASP A 39 2.12 10.02 5.28
CA ASP A 39 3.18 10.65 4.47
C ASP A 39 4.46 9.79 4.48
N LEU A 40 4.82 9.27 5.65
CA LEU A 40 5.91 8.29 5.75
C LEU A 40 5.64 7.06 4.89
N TRP A 41 4.41 6.56 4.88
CA TRP A 41 4.04 5.42 4.04
C TRP A 41 4.18 5.72 2.54
N VAL A 42 3.60 6.83 2.07
CA VAL A 42 3.70 7.24 0.66
C VAL A 42 5.16 7.41 0.24
N THR A 43 6.03 7.93 1.12
CA THR A 43 7.47 8.10 0.81
C THR A 43 8.29 6.81 0.89
N ALA A 44 7.79 5.75 1.53
CA ALA A 44 8.45 4.45 1.56
C ALA A 44 8.32 3.69 0.22
N ILE A 45 7.17 3.80 -0.45
CA ILE A 45 6.90 3.07 -1.71
C ILE A 45 7.92 3.40 -2.82
N PRO A 46 8.28 4.67 -3.10
CA PRO A 46 9.32 5.01 -4.07
C PRO A 46 10.69 4.39 -3.76
N LYS A 47 11.02 4.19 -2.48
CA LYS A 47 12.28 3.53 -2.10
C LYS A 47 12.29 2.06 -2.54
N VAL A 48 11.15 1.38 -2.44
CA VAL A 48 11.01 0.00 -2.94
C VAL A 48 11.02 -0.03 -4.47
N LYS A 49 10.32 0.91 -5.14
CA LYS A 49 10.35 1.05 -6.61
C LYS A 49 11.77 1.23 -7.15
N ALA A 50 12.62 1.99 -6.46
CA ALA A 50 14.01 2.23 -6.85
C ALA A 50 14.89 0.97 -6.82
N LEU A 51 14.48 -0.08 -6.11
CA LEU A 51 15.17 -1.39 -6.12
C LEU A 51 14.87 -2.18 -7.40
N ALA A 52 13.88 -1.75 -8.20
CA ALA A 52 13.43 -2.39 -9.42
C ALA A 52 13.11 -3.91 -9.31
N PRO A 53 12.39 -4.37 -8.25
CA PRO A 53 12.01 -5.78 -8.15
C PRO A 53 11.02 -6.14 -9.25
N LYS A 54 11.18 -7.34 -9.82
CA LYS A 54 10.20 -7.97 -10.72
C LYS A 54 9.17 -8.80 -9.96
N ILE A 55 9.50 -9.25 -8.75
CA ILE A 55 8.60 -9.99 -7.86
C ILE A 55 8.38 -9.15 -6.61
N VAL A 56 7.14 -8.79 -6.33
CA VAL A 56 6.77 -8.07 -5.11
C VAL A 56 5.85 -8.95 -4.30
N VAL A 57 6.27 -9.30 -3.08
CA VAL A 57 5.46 -10.05 -2.13
C VAL A 57 4.84 -9.04 -1.15
N PRO A 58 3.54 -8.72 -1.29
CA PRO A 58 2.83 -7.86 -0.34
C PRO A 58 2.53 -8.62 0.95
N SER A 59 2.19 -7.88 2.01
CA SER A 59 1.72 -8.45 3.28
C SER A 59 0.34 -9.11 3.18
N HIS A 60 -0.60 -8.41 2.51
CA HIS A 60 -2.00 -8.80 2.38
C HIS A 60 -2.43 -8.74 0.92
N MET A 61 -2.99 -9.84 0.41
CA MET A 61 -3.50 -9.97 -0.95
C MET A 61 -4.62 -11.01 -0.99
N HIS A 62 -5.41 -11.02 -2.05
CA HIS A 62 -6.32 -12.10 -2.36
C HIS A 62 -5.54 -13.34 -2.84
N GLU A 63 -6.16 -14.51 -2.67
CA GLU A 63 -5.55 -15.81 -2.99
C GLU A 63 -5.29 -16.03 -4.49
N ASP A 64 -6.01 -15.30 -5.34
CA ASP A 64 -5.92 -15.38 -6.81
C ASP A 64 -4.93 -14.37 -7.42
N GLU A 65 -4.37 -13.47 -6.60
CA GLU A 65 -3.41 -12.47 -7.05
C GLU A 65 -2.01 -13.07 -7.27
N ARG A 66 -1.25 -12.45 -8.18
CA ARG A 66 0.16 -12.78 -8.44
C ARG A 66 1.09 -11.80 -7.72
N PHE A 67 2.35 -12.19 -7.49
CA PHE A 67 3.38 -11.33 -6.90
C PHE A 67 3.97 -10.35 -7.93
N GLU A 68 3.21 -9.31 -8.25
CA GLU A 68 3.48 -8.40 -9.37
C GLU A 68 3.97 -7.02 -8.90
N PRO A 69 4.85 -6.34 -9.65
CA PRO A 69 5.29 -4.99 -9.32
C PRO A 69 4.16 -3.94 -9.29
N SER A 70 3.00 -4.23 -9.90
CA SER A 70 1.85 -3.33 -9.95
C SER A 70 1.32 -2.98 -8.56
N HIS A 71 1.45 -3.89 -7.59
CA HIS A 71 1.05 -3.69 -6.19
C HIS A 71 1.67 -2.43 -5.57
N LEU A 72 2.88 -2.04 -5.99
CA LEU A 72 3.53 -0.80 -5.54
C LEU A 72 2.73 0.44 -5.94
N GLN A 73 2.28 0.51 -7.20
CA GLN A 73 1.51 1.64 -7.70
C GLN A 73 0.08 1.62 -7.17
N GLU A 74 -0.54 0.44 -7.10
CA GLU A 74 -1.89 0.27 -6.58
C GLU A 74 -1.97 0.68 -5.10
N THR A 75 -0.96 0.32 -4.30
CA THR A 75 -0.87 0.73 -2.90
C THR A 75 -0.79 2.24 -2.77
N GLU A 76 0.10 2.89 -3.53
CA GLU A 76 0.27 4.34 -3.53
C GLU A 76 -1.03 5.05 -3.93
N GLN A 77 -1.69 4.57 -4.99
CA GLN A 77 -2.93 5.14 -5.48
C GLN A 77 -4.07 4.99 -4.48
N TYR A 78 -4.14 3.87 -3.76
CA TYR A 78 -5.14 3.68 -2.71
C TYR A 78 -4.98 4.70 -1.58
N ILE A 79 -3.75 4.93 -1.10
CA ILE A 79 -3.49 5.90 -0.02
C ILE A 79 -3.89 7.31 -0.46
N VAL A 80 -3.56 7.69 -1.70
CA VAL A 80 -3.95 8.99 -2.28
C VAL A 80 -5.47 9.11 -2.40
N ASN A 81 -6.16 8.07 -2.89
CA ASN A 81 -7.61 8.07 -3.05
C ASN A 81 -8.34 8.10 -1.70
N TRP A 82 -7.82 7.37 -0.70
CA TRP A 82 -8.30 7.40 0.67
C TRP A 82 -8.24 8.80 1.26
N ARG A 83 -7.08 9.47 1.16
CA ARG A 83 -6.87 10.85 1.62
C ARG A 83 -7.87 11.82 1.01
N LYS A 84 -7.96 11.85 -0.32
CA LYS A 84 -8.90 12.70 -1.06
C LYS A 84 -10.35 12.45 -0.66
N SER A 85 -10.73 11.18 -0.48
CA SER A 85 -12.10 10.81 -0.10
C SER A 85 -12.39 11.24 1.34
N LYS A 86 -11.46 11.04 2.27
CA LYS A 86 -11.60 11.41 3.67
C LYS A 86 -11.75 12.93 3.88
N GLU A 87 -11.07 13.75 3.10
CA GLU A 87 -11.20 15.21 3.17
C GLU A 87 -12.59 15.70 2.73
N ARG A 88 -13.16 15.06 1.71
CA ARG A 88 -14.42 15.45 1.08
C ARG A 88 -15.66 14.87 1.78
N LEU A 89 -15.57 13.64 2.27
CA LEU A 89 -16.71 12.89 2.79
C LEU A 89 -16.82 13.05 4.30
N ARG A 90 -18.06 13.09 4.81
CA ARG A 90 -18.33 13.45 6.21
C ARG A 90 -18.72 12.28 7.09
N THR A 91 -19.02 11.13 6.47
CA THR A 91 -19.44 9.92 7.19
C THR A 91 -18.59 8.74 6.74
N TRP A 92 -18.42 7.77 7.64
CA TRP A 92 -17.67 6.56 7.33
C TRP A 92 -18.37 5.72 6.26
N GLN A 93 -19.70 5.74 6.17
CA GLN A 93 -20.47 5.02 5.14
C GLN A 93 -20.19 5.58 3.74
N GLN A 94 -20.13 6.91 3.61
CA GLN A 94 -19.77 7.55 2.34
C GLN A 94 -18.34 7.18 1.94
N LEU A 95 -17.41 7.19 2.90
CA LEU A 95 -16.02 6.82 2.67
C LEU A 95 -15.90 5.36 2.25
N GLU A 96 -16.50 4.44 3.00
CA GLU A 96 -16.52 3.01 2.67
C GLU A 96 -17.09 2.77 1.26
N ALA A 97 -18.23 3.37 0.94
CA ALA A 97 -18.85 3.23 -0.38
C ALA A 97 -18.00 3.84 -1.50
N ALA A 98 -17.21 4.89 -1.22
CA ALA A 98 -16.26 5.43 -2.20
C ALA A 98 -15.07 4.49 -2.41
N MET A 99 -14.52 3.92 -1.34
CA MET A 99 -13.37 3.03 -1.42
C MET A 99 -13.70 1.67 -2.05
N LYS A 100 -14.93 1.17 -1.88
CA LYS A 100 -15.41 -0.08 -2.52
C LYS A 100 -15.63 0.04 -4.04
N ARG A 101 -15.67 1.26 -4.60
CA ARG A 101 -15.86 1.51 -6.04
C ARG A 101 -14.55 1.69 -6.81
N ARG A 102 -13.42 1.48 -6.12
CA ARG A 102 -12.07 1.52 -6.67
C ARG A 102 -11.87 0.45 -7.73
#